data_AF-A0A1I4QK93-F1
#
_entry.id   AF-A0A1I4QK93-F1
#
_cell.length_a   1.000
_cell.length_b   1.000
_cell.length_c   1.000
_cell.angle_alpha   90.00
_cell.angle_beta   90.00
_cell.angle_gamma   90.00
#
_symmetry.space_group_name_H-M   'P 1'
#
loop_
_entity.id
_entity.type
_entity.pdbx_description
1 polymer ?
#
loop_
_entity_poly.entity_id
_entity_poly.type
_entity_poly.pdbx_seq_one_letter_code
_entity_poly.pdbx_strand_id
1 'polypeptide(L)'
;MSASGHTKPCLQGFHSDVKEMGGMSRRRGIMSDQLKTEAAKELGFYDTVQREGWGGIKSRDAGNMVKLAVQMAEQHMQDANRS
;
A
#
# COMPACT_ATOMS: atom_id res chain seq x y z
N MET A 1 -24.62 -43.53 -1.94
CA MET A 1 -25.40 -42.55 -2.73
C MET A 1 -25.20 -41.20 -2.04
N SER A 2 -24.07 -40.54 -2.24
CA SER A 2 -23.77 -39.59 -3.33
C SER A 2 -24.54 -38.26 -3.24
N ALA A 3 -23.86 -37.28 -2.63
CA ALA A 3 -23.59 -35.91 -3.05
C ALA A 3 -24.70 -34.92 -3.50
N SER A 4 -24.46 -33.66 -3.10
CA SER A 4 -24.86 -32.37 -3.70
C SER A 4 -26.12 -31.72 -3.11
N GLY A 5 -26.12 -30.45 -2.71
CA GLY A 5 -25.08 -29.44 -2.80
C GLY A 5 -25.52 -28.13 -2.12
N HIS A 6 -24.54 -27.30 -1.80
CA HIS A 6 -24.73 -25.86 -1.72
C HIS A 6 -23.47 -25.20 -2.28
N THR A 7 -23.68 -24.54 -3.40
CA THR A 7 -22.70 -23.75 -4.13
C THR A 7 -22.33 -22.51 -3.33
N LYS A 8 -21.01 -22.26 -3.25
CA LYS A 8 -20.39 -21.05 -2.69
C LYS A 8 -20.93 -19.79 -3.39
N PRO A 9 -21.06 -18.66 -2.68
CA PRO A 9 -20.59 -17.40 -3.25
C PRO A 9 -19.22 -17.08 -2.65
N CYS A 10 -18.20 -17.35 -3.45
CA CYS A 10 -16.93 -16.65 -3.39
C CYS A 10 -17.22 -15.15 -3.47
N LEU A 11 -17.16 -14.45 -2.35
CA LEU A 11 -16.89 -13.01 -2.35
C LEU A 11 -15.97 -12.63 -1.19
N GLN A 12 -14.91 -13.44 -1.02
CA GLN A 12 -13.69 -13.04 -0.33
C GLN A 12 -12.58 -13.18 -1.36
N GLY A 13 -12.29 -12.11 -2.08
CA GLY A 13 -11.23 -12.14 -3.07
C GLY A 13 -11.27 -10.97 -4.05
N PHE A 14 -10.97 -9.76 -3.58
CA PHE A 14 -10.38 -8.67 -4.40
C PHE A 14 -9.59 -7.65 -3.57
N HIS A 15 -9.09 -8.03 -2.39
CA HIS A 15 -8.15 -7.20 -1.61
C HIS A 15 -7.01 -8.11 -1.18
N SER A 16 -6.09 -8.45 -2.10
CA SER A 16 -4.72 -8.94 -1.84
C SER A 16 -4.12 -9.52 -3.13
N ASP A 17 -3.82 -8.70 -4.14
CA ASP A 17 -3.04 -9.16 -5.32
C ASP A 17 -1.80 -8.29 -5.55
N VAL A 18 -1.04 -8.05 -4.48
CA VAL A 18 0.35 -7.56 -4.56
C VAL A 18 1.27 -8.36 -3.62
N LYS A 19 0.87 -9.59 -3.26
CA LYS A 19 1.55 -10.39 -2.25
C LYS A 19 1.88 -11.78 -2.77
N GLU A 20 2.77 -11.89 -3.74
CA GLU A 20 3.74 -12.99 -3.75
C GLU A 20 4.77 -12.83 -4.87
N MET A 21 6.02 -12.55 -4.48
CA MET A 21 7.22 -13.09 -5.13
C MET A 21 8.43 -12.80 -4.23
N GLY A 22 9.06 -13.89 -3.75
CA GLY A 22 10.45 -13.89 -3.25
C GLY A 22 10.65 -13.47 -1.79
N GLY A 23 10.86 -14.46 -0.92
CA GLY A 23 11.22 -14.21 0.48
C GLY A 23 12.51 -13.40 0.64
N MET A 24 12.46 -12.36 1.46
CA MET A 24 13.62 -11.76 2.10
C MET A 24 13.20 -10.92 3.31
N SER A 25 13.49 -11.46 4.49
CA SER A 25 13.88 -10.73 5.70
C SER A 25 13.26 -9.33 5.87
N ARG A 26 12.07 -9.24 6.47
CA ARG A 26 11.58 -8.17 7.38
C ARG A 26 12.07 -6.72 7.14
N ARG A 27 12.35 -6.30 5.91
CA ARG A 27 12.57 -4.90 5.55
C ARG A 27 11.18 -4.28 5.57
N ARG A 28 10.75 -3.78 6.73
CA ARG A 28 9.66 -2.81 6.79
C ARG A 28 10.06 -1.72 5.83
N GLY A 29 9.44 -1.68 4.65
CA GLY A 29 9.55 -0.53 3.78
C GLY A 29 9.22 0.70 4.64
N ILE A 30 9.92 1.80 4.39
CA ILE A 30 9.74 3.05 5.13
C ILE A 30 8.25 3.48 5.12
N MET A 31 7.49 3.04 4.11
CA MET A 31 6.04 3.16 4.03
C MET A 31 5.35 1.80 3.87
N SER A 32 4.24 1.61 4.60
CA SER A 32 3.26 0.54 4.36
C SER A 32 2.64 0.68 2.96
N ASP A 33 2.24 -0.42 2.32
CA ASP A 33 1.63 -0.40 0.99
C ASP A 33 0.29 0.36 0.96
N GLN A 34 -0.44 0.32 2.08
CA GLN A 34 -1.63 1.16 2.25
C GLN A 34 -1.27 2.64 2.23
N LEU A 35 -0.23 3.04 3.00
CA LEU A 35 0.21 4.43 3.07
C LEU A 35 0.69 4.94 1.71
N LYS A 36 1.40 4.11 0.92
CA LYS A 36 1.80 4.46 -0.44
C LYS A 36 0.58 4.75 -1.32
N THR A 37 -0.41 3.87 -1.28
CA THR A 37 -1.65 3.99 -2.07
C THR A 37 -2.41 5.27 -1.73
N GLU A 38 -2.62 5.53 -0.44
CA GLU A 38 -3.34 6.72 0.01
C GLU A 38 -2.58 8.01 -0.31
N ALA A 39 -1.26 8.04 -0.11
CA ALA A 39 -0.44 9.19 -0.48
C ALA A 39 -0.46 9.44 -2.00
N ALA A 40 -0.45 8.40 -2.82
CA ALA A 40 -0.54 8.54 -4.28
C ALA A 40 -1.92 9.08 -4.73
N LYS A 41 -3.00 8.72 -4.03
CA LYS A 41 -4.34 9.29 -4.28
C LYS A 41 -4.39 10.76 -3.88
N GLU A 42 -3.86 11.11 -2.71
CA GLU A 42 -3.85 12.48 -2.21
C GLU A 42 -3.01 13.42 -3.08
N LEU A 43 -1.87 12.92 -3.58
CA LEU A 43 -0.99 13.65 -4.49
C LEU A 43 -1.46 13.57 -5.96
N GLY A 44 -2.49 12.78 -6.27
CA GLY A 44 -3.14 12.74 -7.58
C GLY A 44 -2.38 11.97 -8.68
N PHE A 45 -1.36 11.18 -8.34
CA PHE A 45 -0.59 10.39 -9.34
C PHE A 45 -0.87 8.88 -9.25
N TYR A 46 -1.91 8.48 -8.53
CA TYR A 46 -2.32 7.09 -8.42
C TYR A 46 -2.60 6.44 -9.78
N ASP A 47 -3.14 7.19 -10.76
CA ASP A 47 -3.39 6.69 -12.11
C ASP A 47 -2.10 6.21 -12.81
N THR A 48 -1.02 7.00 -12.71
CA THR A 48 0.31 6.63 -13.22
C THR A 48 0.83 5.37 -12.55
N VAL A 49 0.63 5.24 -11.23
CA VAL A 49 1.02 4.03 -10.49
C VAL A 49 0.23 2.81 -10.95
N GLN A 50 -1.07 2.94 -11.25
CA GLN A 50 -1.88 1.84 -11.76
C GLN A 50 -1.43 1.40 -13.16
N ARG A 51 -1.07 2.37 -14.01
CA ARG A 51 -0.78 2.12 -15.43
C ARG A 51 0.67 1.70 -15.69
N GLU A 52 1.62 2.30 -14.98
CA GLU A 52 3.07 2.15 -15.20
C GLU A 52 3.79 1.55 -13.98
N GLY A 53 3.09 1.40 -12.86
CA GLY A 53 3.69 0.97 -11.60
C GLY A 53 4.41 2.11 -10.87
N TRP A 54 4.93 1.79 -9.68
CA TRP A 54 5.70 2.73 -8.86
C TRP A 54 7.01 3.20 -9.52
N GLY A 55 7.50 2.48 -10.53
CA GLY A 55 8.68 2.89 -11.30
C GLY A 55 8.40 3.95 -12.36
N GLY A 56 7.12 4.20 -12.71
CA GLY A 56 6.72 5.17 -13.73
C GLY A 56 6.44 6.58 -13.22
N ILE A 57 6.44 6.77 -11.89
CA ILE A 57 6.19 8.09 -11.29
C ILE A 57 7.42 9.00 -11.44
N LYS A 58 7.21 10.32 -11.51
CA LYS A 58 8.33 11.26 -11.58
C LYS A 58 9.05 11.32 -10.24
N SER A 59 10.35 11.60 -10.27
CA SER A 59 11.15 11.78 -9.04
C SER A 59 10.56 12.86 -8.11
N ARG A 60 9.87 13.86 -8.67
CA ARG A 60 9.16 14.90 -7.92
C ARG A 60 7.98 14.34 -7.11
N ASP A 61 7.21 13.44 -7.72
CA ASP A 61 6.02 12.83 -7.09
C ASP A 61 6.43 11.87 -5.97
N ALA A 62 7.48 11.08 -6.23
CA ALA A 62 8.13 10.25 -5.20
C ALA A 62 8.65 11.10 -4.03
N GLY A 63 9.32 12.23 -4.33
CA GLY A 63 9.82 13.14 -3.30
C GLY A 63 8.71 13.76 -2.45
N ASN A 64 7.62 14.20 -3.08
CA ASN A 64 6.45 14.74 -2.38
C ASN A 64 5.79 13.70 -1.47
N MET A 65 5.69 12.45 -1.94
CA MET A 65 5.17 11.34 -1.15
C MET A 65 6.04 11.06 0.08
N VAL A 66 7.35 10.93 -0.11
CA VAL A 66 8.27 10.66 1.00
C VAL A 66 8.25 11.81 2.01
N LYS A 67 8.18 13.06 1.55
CA LYS A 67 8.07 14.23 2.43
C LYS A 67 6.81 14.17 3.30
N LEU A 68 5.65 13.85 2.71
CA LEU A 68 4.40 13.69 3.44
C LEU A 68 4.51 12.57 4.49
N ALA A 69 5.09 11.43 4.11
CA ALA A 69 5.26 10.28 4.99
C ALA A 69 6.18 10.58 6.19
N VAL A 70 7.30 11.28 5.96
CA VAL A 70 8.22 11.69 7.02
C VAL A 70 7.56 12.68 7.97
N GLN A 71 6.83 13.67 7.46
CA GLN A 71 6.11 14.64 8.30
C GLN A 71 5.08 13.97 9.20
N MET A 72 4.29 13.03 8.67
CA MET A 72 3.34 12.26 9.47
C MET A 72 4.07 11.42 10.52
N ALA A 73 5.17 10.74 10.15
CA ALA A 73 5.96 9.95 11.09
C ALA A 73 6.53 10.81 12.24
N GLU A 74 7.07 11.99 11.93
CA GLU A 74 7.59 12.92 12.94
C GLU A 74 6.49 13.38 13.91
N GLN A 75 5.30 13.71 13.41
CA GLN A 75 4.14 14.06 14.26
C GLN A 75 3.74 12.91 15.18
N HIS A 76 3.56 11.70 14.63
CA HIS A 76 3.22 10.52 15.42
C HIS A 76 4.26 10.19 16.49
N MET A 77 5.56 10.39 16.20
CA MET A 77 6.63 10.18 17.18
C MET A 77 6.63 11.25 18.28
N GLN A 78 6.34 12.51 17.94
CA GLN A 78 6.22 13.59 18.92
C GLN A 78 5.04 13.36 19.87
N ASP A 79 3.90 12.89 19.35
CA ASP A 79 2.72 12.56 20.15
C ASP A 79 2.95 11.33 21.04
N ALA A 80 3.63 10.31 20.51
CA ALA A 80 3.97 9.11 21.27
C ALA A 80 4.91 9.39 22.46
N ASN A 81 5.81 10.36 22.34
CA ASN A 81 6.74 10.74 23.42
C ASN A 81 6.11 11.62 24.52
N ARG A 82 4.90 12.16 24.30
CA ARG A 82 4.15 12.92 25.33
C ARG A 82 3.30 12.03 26.25
N SER A 83 3.23 10.73 25.98
CA SER A 83 2.37 9.76 26.68
C SER A 83 3.12 8.98 27.76
#